data_AF-A0A914Y6I4-F1
#
_entry.id   AF-A0A914Y6I4-F1
#
_cell.length_a   1.000
_cell.length_b   1.000
_cell.length_c   1.000
_cell.angle_alpha   90.00
_cell.angle_beta   90.00
_cell.angle_gamma   90.00
#
_symmetry.space_group_name_H-M   'P 1'
#
loop_
_entity.id
_entity.type
_entity.pdbx_description
1 polymer ?
#
loop_
_entity_poly.entity_id
_entity_poly.type
_entity_poly.pdbx_seq_one_letter_code
_entity_poly.pdbx_strand_id
1 'polypeptide(L)'
;MEKNQLRTVGLLVLDEVHMIGESGRGANLECLIAKYAAACGGQIVAMSATIGNAQELANFLGGFHYHNAHRPVELKQYITFDKTVYEVKEIEGLDPVRMLRNRDPADPDGILELALEIVPKHSVLIFCNSRAACENLCTLLFSKVTDELKMHKREERVAIVDELKAETDNQAAQGLKNALRVGLAYHHAGLMNCERQVVEAAFHSGAISIVCATSTLAAGVNLPARRVIIRSPKIGIAFMTKSQFLQMAGRAGRAGFDEIGECFVIGNEGKERVKKIIMDDPIPNCESQLDKQFESFILDLVGLGFIKYGKLKEIVGSTLYAIQNKENIDERLTEALIKLVETKFLVKPSEDEYGLDIYGRGKFHSGLSPEEIPTLIEHFSNHFSQGIAFKTRFSILYICVPFDIRVTVDWEIYRRQYRKLDECDQRMFGDPNIIETTIHKHQADKSEASTTEMRLYTALLVYRLCKHGMNSLYDCARTFKVAVGWIQQTYESMCHRAQALGRFSEHVSVMWPLKGLLPDLVNYMRSAGDEQIAQLMSVDGITRSMAHNLVKTTKFNTIGAISKTTIPELREALNGKLRKNLAEKIIFSAKCVLRDAIDEKKEEIAAMGGLLDDNLTQ
;
A
#
# COMPACT_ATOMS: atom_id res chain seq x y z
N MET A 1 23.72 -10.26 -13.49
CA MET A 1 23.53 -9.71 -14.84
C MET A 1 22.75 -8.36 -14.86
N GLU A 2 22.80 -7.50 -13.82
CA GLU A 2 21.95 -6.27 -13.79
C GLU A 2 22.68 -4.96 -13.38
N LYS A 3 24.01 -4.92 -13.28
CA LYS A 3 24.73 -3.70 -12.85
C LYS A 3 24.81 -2.57 -13.91
N ASN A 4 24.53 -2.86 -15.19
CA ASN A 4 24.68 -1.88 -16.27
C ASN A 4 23.35 -1.33 -16.84
N GLN A 5 22.20 -1.86 -16.45
CA GLN A 5 20.91 -1.37 -16.95
C GLN A 5 20.51 -0.03 -16.31
N LEU A 6 20.85 0.22 -15.05
CA LEU A 6 20.58 1.53 -14.42
C LEU A 6 21.23 2.70 -15.19
N ARG A 7 22.39 2.47 -15.81
CA ARG A 7 23.07 3.47 -16.65
C ARG A 7 22.35 3.77 -17.96
N THR A 8 21.36 2.97 -18.37
CA THR A 8 20.53 3.26 -19.54
C THR A 8 19.41 4.23 -19.21
N VAL A 9 19.15 4.51 -17.93
CA VAL A 9 18.13 5.47 -17.50
C VAL A 9 18.72 6.88 -17.58
N GLY A 10 18.28 7.63 -18.58
CA GLY A 10 18.71 9.03 -18.79
C GLY A 10 17.87 10.08 -18.06
N LEU A 11 16.63 9.74 -17.65
CA LEU A 11 15.69 10.64 -17.00
C LEU A 11 14.96 9.92 -15.85
N LEU A 12 15.00 10.50 -14.66
CA LEU A 12 14.24 10.09 -13.49
C LEU A 12 13.16 11.14 -13.19
N VAL A 13 11.88 10.76 -13.33
CA VAL A 13 10.74 11.60 -12.97
C VAL A 13 10.24 11.20 -11.58
N LEU A 14 10.22 12.17 -10.66
CA LEU A 14 9.79 12.00 -9.28
C LEU A 14 8.50 12.76 -9.08
N ASP A 15 7.39 12.04 -8.94
CA ASP A 15 6.11 12.63 -8.57
C ASP A 15 5.98 12.71 -7.04
N GLU A 16 5.29 13.72 -6.55
CA GLU A 16 5.09 14.00 -5.12
C GLU A 16 6.38 13.97 -4.29
N VAL A 17 7.42 14.70 -4.71
CA VAL A 17 8.74 14.63 -4.05
C VAL A 17 8.75 15.15 -2.60
N HIS A 18 7.75 15.92 -2.16
CA HIS A 18 7.56 16.28 -0.74
C HIS A 18 7.42 15.06 0.19
N MET A 19 7.10 13.88 -0.36
CA MET A 19 7.04 12.62 0.36
C MET A 19 8.39 12.22 0.98
N ILE A 20 9.50 12.87 0.58
CA ILE A 20 10.79 12.76 1.27
C ILE A 20 10.66 13.12 2.76
N GLY A 21 9.76 14.04 3.12
CA GLY A 21 9.49 14.43 4.49
C GLY A 21 8.65 13.42 5.30
N GLU A 22 8.05 12.42 4.65
CA GLU A 22 7.19 11.46 5.32
C GLU A 22 7.97 10.32 5.99
N SER A 23 7.58 10.00 7.22
CA SER A 23 8.13 8.85 7.93
C SER A 23 7.84 7.54 7.18
N GLY A 24 8.81 6.61 7.22
CA GLY A 24 8.72 5.28 6.62
C GLY A 24 9.16 5.22 5.15
N ARG A 25 8.67 6.12 4.28
CA ARG A 25 9.00 6.11 2.84
C ARG A 25 10.02 7.17 2.41
N GLY A 26 10.09 8.30 3.11
CA GLY A 26 10.90 9.44 2.69
C GLY A 26 12.39 9.13 2.56
N ALA A 27 12.95 8.38 3.51
CA ALA A 27 14.34 7.95 3.48
C ALA A 27 14.67 7.08 2.24
N ASN A 28 13.75 6.19 1.84
CA ASN A 28 13.95 5.37 0.64
C ASN A 28 14.00 6.22 -0.63
N LEU A 29 13.15 7.26 -0.72
CA LEU A 29 13.12 8.17 -1.85
C LEU A 29 14.40 9.01 -1.92
N GLU A 30 14.86 9.55 -0.79
CA GLU A 30 16.13 10.26 -0.72
C GLU A 30 17.33 9.37 -1.08
N CYS A 31 17.40 8.15 -0.53
CA CYS A 31 18.40 7.14 -0.89
C CYS A 31 18.42 6.84 -2.38
N LEU A 32 17.24 6.67 -3.00
CA LEU A 32 17.12 6.38 -4.44
C LEU A 32 17.72 7.52 -5.27
N ILE A 33 17.38 8.76 -4.94
CA ILE A 33 17.87 9.95 -5.63
C ILE A 33 19.38 10.06 -5.51
N ALA A 34 19.93 9.94 -4.29
CA ALA A 34 21.36 10.00 -4.05
C ALA A 34 22.13 8.88 -4.78
N LYS A 35 21.59 7.64 -4.77
CA LYS A 35 22.17 6.51 -5.52
C LYS A 35 22.14 6.73 -7.03
N TYR A 36 21.04 7.26 -7.56
CA TYR A 36 20.91 7.55 -8.98
C TYR A 36 21.87 8.67 -9.42
N ALA A 37 21.95 9.76 -8.66
CA ALA A 37 22.88 10.85 -8.91
C ALA A 37 24.34 10.36 -8.89
N ALA A 38 24.70 9.53 -7.92
CA ALA A 38 26.06 8.99 -7.80
C ALA A 38 26.43 7.96 -8.89
N ALA A 39 25.47 7.11 -9.30
CA ALA A 39 25.75 5.99 -10.19
C ALA A 39 25.50 6.26 -11.69
N CYS A 40 24.54 7.12 -12.01
CA CYS A 40 24.03 7.31 -13.38
C CYS A 40 24.27 8.75 -13.87
N GLY A 41 24.04 9.75 -13.02
CA GLY A 41 24.20 11.17 -13.38
C GLY A 41 23.21 11.66 -14.46
N GLY A 42 22.08 10.99 -14.65
CA GLY A 42 21.04 11.40 -15.60
C GLY A 42 20.18 12.57 -15.10
N GLN A 43 19.28 13.06 -15.94
CA GLN A 43 18.39 14.18 -15.60
C GLN A 43 17.38 13.76 -14.53
N ILE A 44 17.07 14.66 -13.59
CA ILE A 44 16.02 14.48 -12.59
C ILE A 44 14.97 15.57 -12.77
N VAL A 45 13.70 15.18 -12.85
CA VAL A 45 12.55 16.10 -12.87
C VAL A 45 11.66 15.74 -11.70
N ALA A 46 11.52 16.66 -10.75
CA ALA A 46 10.74 16.45 -9.54
C ALA A 46 9.52 17.38 -9.48
N MET A 47 8.37 16.80 -9.14
CA MET A 47 7.09 17.51 -8.99
C MET A 47 6.62 17.37 -7.55
N SER A 48 6.04 18.43 -7.00
CA SER A 48 5.57 18.42 -5.61
C SER A 48 4.44 19.41 -5.38
N ALA A 49 3.58 19.08 -4.41
CA ALA A 49 2.81 20.08 -3.66
C ALA A 49 3.71 21.14 -3.01
N THR A 50 3.11 22.22 -2.52
CA THR A 50 3.84 23.34 -1.91
C THR A 50 4.62 22.90 -0.66
N ILE A 51 5.91 23.27 -0.59
CA ILE A 51 6.83 22.97 0.52
C ILE A 51 7.45 24.28 1.02
N GLY A 52 7.69 24.39 2.34
CA GLY A 52 8.33 25.57 2.95
C GLY A 52 9.79 25.81 2.51
N ASN A 53 10.58 24.75 2.34
CA ASN A 53 12.01 24.77 2.03
C ASN A 53 12.35 24.23 0.63
N ALA A 54 11.55 24.57 -0.38
CA ALA A 54 11.72 24.05 -1.75
C ALA A 54 13.12 24.30 -2.35
N GLN A 55 13.82 25.36 -1.91
CA GLN A 55 15.20 25.64 -2.35
C GLN A 55 16.21 24.63 -1.82
N GLU A 56 16.04 24.11 -0.60
CA GLU A 56 16.91 23.04 -0.07
C GLU A 56 16.76 21.78 -0.91
N LEU A 57 15.52 21.46 -1.30
CA LEU A 57 15.22 20.32 -2.16
C LEU A 57 15.80 20.51 -3.57
N ALA A 58 15.71 21.72 -4.13
CA ALA A 58 16.33 22.03 -5.42
C ALA A 58 17.86 21.89 -5.37
N ASN A 59 18.50 22.32 -4.27
CA ASN A 59 19.92 22.15 -4.05
C ASN A 59 20.31 20.67 -3.93
N PHE A 60 19.51 19.87 -3.21
CA PHE A 60 19.68 18.41 -3.12
C PHE A 60 19.61 17.74 -4.50
N LEU A 61 18.66 18.15 -5.33
CA LEU A 61 18.49 17.63 -6.68
C LEU A 61 19.51 18.17 -7.69
N GLY A 62 20.34 19.16 -7.30
CA GLY A 62 21.28 19.83 -8.19
C GLY A 62 20.59 20.61 -9.32
N GLY A 63 19.40 21.15 -9.07
CA GLY A 63 18.51 21.71 -10.11
C GLY A 63 17.94 23.09 -9.80
N PHE A 64 17.13 23.59 -10.74
CA PHE A 64 16.40 24.85 -10.61
C PHE A 64 15.01 24.59 -10.02
N HIS A 65 14.57 25.48 -9.13
CA HIS A 65 13.20 25.49 -8.62
C HIS A 65 12.32 26.39 -9.48
N TYR A 66 11.19 25.84 -9.96
CA TYR A 66 10.13 26.61 -10.60
C TYR A 66 8.87 26.51 -9.74
N HIS A 67 8.28 27.67 -9.43
CA HIS A 67 7.03 27.76 -8.67
C HIS A 67 6.01 28.58 -9.44
N ASN A 68 4.78 28.06 -9.53
CA ASN A 68 3.64 28.78 -10.05
C ASN A 68 2.43 28.50 -9.17
N ALA A 69 1.83 29.55 -8.58
CA ALA A 69 0.61 29.45 -7.77
C ALA A 69 -0.67 29.45 -8.62
N HIS A 70 -0.56 29.58 -9.96
CA HIS A 70 -1.71 29.59 -10.83
C HIS A 70 -2.50 28.28 -10.76
N ARG A 71 -3.80 28.40 -10.52
CA ARG A 71 -4.74 27.30 -10.52
C ARG A 71 -5.74 27.45 -11.67
N PRO A 72 -6.00 26.39 -12.47
CA PRO A 72 -6.98 26.46 -13.56
C PRO A 72 -8.42 26.76 -13.10
N VAL A 73 -8.76 26.39 -11.86
CA VAL A 73 -10.08 26.57 -11.26
C VAL A 73 -9.94 27.30 -9.94
N GLU A 74 -10.63 28.42 -9.76
CA GLU A 74 -10.59 29.22 -8.54
C GLU A 74 -10.99 28.38 -7.32
N LEU A 75 -10.26 28.50 -6.20
CA LEU A 75 -10.57 27.79 -4.95
C LEU A 75 -11.21 28.75 -3.95
N LYS A 76 -12.49 28.54 -3.63
CA LYS A 76 -13.16 29.22 -2.51
C LYS A 76 -13.12 28.37 -1.26
N GLN A 77 -12.68 28.97 -0.16
CA GLN A 77 -12.47 28.28 1.11
C GLN A 77 -13.46 28.80 2.16
N TYR A 78 -14.07 27.87 2.89
CA TYR A 78 -15.08 28.17 3.90
C TYR A 78 -14.79 27.44 5.21
N ILE A 79 -15.09 28.09 6.33
CA ILE A 79 -15.12 27.46 7.65
C ILE A 79 -16.56 27.43 8.13
N THR A 80 -17.04 26.26 8.54
CA THR A 80 -18.37 26.13 9.16
C THR A 80 -18.21 26.00 10.66
N PHE A 81 -18.83 26.89 11.43
CA PHE A 81 -18.83 26.84 12.89
C PHE A 81 -20.21 27.21 13.42
N ASP A 82 -20.75 26.40 14.34
CA ASP A 82 -22.09 26.59 14.91
C ASP A 82 -23.15 26.87 13.83
N LYS A 83 -23.13 26.03 12.78
CA LYS A 83 -24.00 26.11 11.59
C LYS A 83 -23.86 27.39 10.77
N THR A 84 -22.94 28.29 11.08
CA THR A 84 -22.65 29.47 10.28
C THR A 84 -21.46 29.18 9.37
N VAL A 85 -21.62 29.47 8.08
CA VAL A 85 -20.58 29.36 7.06
C VAL A 85 -19.88 30.71 6.95
N TYR A 86 -18.57 30.70 7.13
CA TYR A 86 -17.69 31.84 6.97
C TYR A 86 -16.82 31.65 5.73
N GLU A 87 -16.74 32.64 4.85
CA GLU A 87 -15.75 32.67 3.76
C GLU A 87 -14.40 33.11 4.31
N VAL A 88 -13.35 32.40 3.89
CA VAL A 88 -11.97 32.75 4.23
C VAL A 88 -11.45 33.68 3.14
N LYS A 89 -11.23 34.95 3.48
CA LYS A 89 -10.62 35.93 2.58
C LYS A 89 -9.24 36.31 3.09
N GLU A 90 -8.24 36.33 2.20
CA GLU A 90 -6.83 36.58 2.55
C GLU A 90 -6.61 37.92 3.29
N ILE A 91 -7.43 38.95 3.00
CA ILE A 91 -7.23 40.32 3.50
C ILE A 91 -8.20 40.67 4.65
N GLU A 92 -9.44 40.17 4.62
CA GLU A 92 -10.54 40.62 5.50
C GLU A 92 -10.86 39.65 6.65
N GLY A 93 -10.29 38.44 6.65
CA GLY A 93 -10.55 37.45 7.70
C GLY A 93 -11.74 36.54 7.39
N LEU A 94 -12.70 36.43 8.33
CA LEU A 94 -13.83 35.50 8.26
C LEU A 94 -15.15 36.25 8.14
N ASP A 95 -15.75 36.22 6.94
CA ASP A 95 -17.02 36.87 6.68
C ASP A 95 -18.18 35.87 6.75
N PRO A 96 -19.22 36.12 7.57
CA PRO A 96 -20.40 35.25 7.59
C PRO A 96 -21.16 35.35 6.27
N VAL A 97 -21.28 34.23 5.56
CA VAL A 97 -21.96 34.17 4.26
C VAL A 97 -23.40 33.71 4.43
N ARG A 98 -23.60 32.63 5.19
CA ARG A 98 -24.92 32.05 5.42
C ARG A 98 -24.98 31.21 6.68
N MET A 99 -26.19 31.04 7.21
CA MET A 99 -26.49 30.02 8.20
C MET A 99 -27.09 28.78 7.53
N LEU A 100 -26.58 27.61 7.89
CA LEU A 100 -27.15 26.32 7.54
C LEU A 100 -28.48 26.14 8.29
N ARG A 101 -29.47 25.64 7.56
CA ARG A 101 -30.85 25.45 8.06
C ARG A 101 -31.07 24.07 8.64
N ASN A 102 -30.14 23.13 8.42
CA ASN A 102 -30.29 21.77 8.89
C ASN A 102 -30.44 21.68 10.42
N ARG A 103 -31.54 21.05 10.86
CA ARG A 103 -31.86 20.79 12.28
C ARG A 103 -31.82 19.30 12.62
N ASP A 104 -31.39 18.44 11.70
CA ASP A 104 -31.31 17.01 11.97
C ASP A 104 -30.33 16.75 13.13
N PRO A 105 -30.79 16.17 14.26
CA PRO A 105 -29.92 15.87 15.40
C PRO A 105 -28.78 14.90 15.04
N ALA A 106 -28.95 14.09 13.99
CA ALA A 106 -27.92 13.17 13.51
C ALA A 106 -26.84 13.85 12.65
N ASP A 107 -27.05 15.12 12.23
CA ASP A 107 -26.10 15.93 11.47
C ASP A 107 -25.82 17.27 12.18
N PRO A 108 -25.15 17.26 13.34
CA PRO A 108 -24.84 18.48 14.08
C PRO A 108 -23.96 19.45 13.28
N ASP A 109 -23.18 18.91 12.33
CA ASP A 109 -22.20 19.65 11.52
C ASP A 109 -22.82 20.26 10.24
N GLY A 110 -24.08 19.93 9.90
CA GLY A 110 -24.77 20.45 8.71
C GLY A 110 -24.21 19.94 7.37
N ILE A 111 -23.52 18.79 7.38
CA ILE A 111 -22.88 18.21 6.20
C ILE A 111 -23.89 17.79 5.14
N LEU A 112 -25.08 17.33 5.54
CA LEU A 112 -26.14 16.91 4.62
C LEU A 112 -26.56 18.07 3.70
N GLU A 113 -26.75 19.26 4.25
CA GLU A 113 -27.12 20.45 3.47
C GLU A 113 -26.01 20.84 2.51
N LEU A 114 -24.76 20.86 2.98
CA LEU A 114 -23.59 21.17 2.15
C LEU A 114 -23.36 20.14 1.03
N ALA A 115 -23.61 18.86 1.28
CA ALA A 115 -23.39 17.82 0.28
C ALA A 115 -24.56 17.74 -0.73
N LEU A 116 -25.80 17.80 -0.25
CA LEU A 116 -26.98 17.56 -1.09
C LEU A 116 -27.37 18.75 -1.97
N GLU A 117 -26.91 19.96 -1.65
CA GLU A 117 -27.21 21.19 -2.40
C GLU A 117 -26.78 21.15 -3.88
N ILE A 118 -25.64 20.51 -4.19
CA ILE A 118 -25.03 20.59 -5.54
C ILE A 118 -25.13 19.28 -6.34
N VAL A 119 -25.55 18.20 -5.71
CA VAL A 119 -25.71 16.88 -6.34
C VAL A 119 -27.11 16.75 -6.93
N PRO A 120 -27.30 15.99 -8.02
CA PRO A 120 -26.30 15.19 -8.75
C PRO A 120 -25.48 15.96 -9.78
N LYS A 121 -25.74 17.25 -10.01
CA LYS A 121 -25.10 18.04 -11.08
C LYS A 121 -23.58 18.14 -10.92
N HIS A 122 -23.13 18.22 -9.68
CA HIS A 122 -21.72 18.28 -9.31
C HIS A 122 -21.35 17.16 -8.33
N SER A 123 -20.05 16.95 -8.15
CA SER A 123 -19.53 15.93 -7.25
C SER A 123 -19.01 16.53 -5.93
N VAL A 124 -19.13 15.76 -4.85
CA VAL A 124 -18.70 16.12 -3.50
C VAL A 124 -17.75 15.04 -2.96
N LEU A 125 -16.61 15.47 -2.45
CA LEU A 125 -15.67 14.61 -1.73
C LEU A 125 -15.62 15.01 -0.26
N ILE A 126 -15.89 14.08 0.65
CA ILE A 126 -15.96 14.35 2.09
C ILE A 126 -14.84 13.60 2.81
N PHE A 127 -13.92 14.33 3.43
CA PHE A 127 -12.84 13.77 4.26
C PHE A 127 -13.28 13.60 5.71
N CYS A 128 -13.19 12.37 6.21
CA CYS A 128 -13.47 11.98 7.59
C CYS A 128 -12.21 11.49 8.30
N ASN A 129 -12.18 11.60 9.63
CA ASN A 129 -11.01 11.25 10.47
C ASN A 129 -10.82 9.74 10.71
N SER A 130 -11.82 8.90 10.41
CA SER A 130 -11.78 7.46 10.66
C SER A 130 -12.63 6.67 9.66
N ARG A 131 -12.34 5.37 9.56
CA ARG A 131 -13.10 4.43 8.70
C ARG A 131 -14.58 4.38 9.09
N ALA A 132 -14.85 4.23 10.39
CA ALA A 132 -16.20 4.22 10.93
C ALA A 132 -16.95 5.55 10.66
N ALA A 133 -16.27 6.69 10.77
CA ALA A 133 -16.89 7.98 10.45
C ALA A 133 -17.28 8.11 8.96
N CYS A 134 -16.52 7.49 8.04
CA CYS A 134 -16.87 7.43 6.62
C CYS A 134 -18.16 6.62 6.40
N GLU A 135 -18.21 5.40 6.94
CA GLU A 135 -19.35 4.49 6.79
C GLU A 135 -20.62 5.06 7.45
N ASN A 136 -20.50 5.62 8.66
CA ASN A 136 -21.61 6.24 9.38
C ASN A 136 -22.16 7.46 8.64
N LEU A 137 -21.30 8.34 8.12
CA LEU A 137 -21.74 9.48 7.33
C LEU A 137 -22.39 9.05 6.02
N CYS A 138 -21.83 8.05 5.33
CA CYS A 138 -22.42 7.49 4.12
C CYS A 138 -23.81 6.90 4.41
N THR A 139 -23.99 6.26 5.55
CA THR A 139 -25.30 5.72 5.99
C THR A 139 -26.31 6.84 6.30
N LEU A 140 -25.84 7.92 6.94
CA LEU A 140 -26.67 9.10 7.20
C LEU A 140 -27.12 9.76 5.89
N LEU A 141 -26.18 9.99 4.95
CA LEU A 141 -26.48 10.49 3.61
C LEU A 141 -27.47 9.59 2.88
N PHE A 142 -27.26 8.26 2.94
CA PHE A 142 -28.15 7.27 2.33
C PHE A 142 -29.61 7.42 2.79
N SER A 143 -29.83 7.72 4.08
CA SER A 143 -31.19 7.90 4.62
C SER A 143 -31.91 9.17 4.15
N LYS A 144 -31.16 10.14 3.58
CA LYS A 144 -31.67 11.47 3.19
C LYS A 144 -31.46 11.78 1.70
N VAL A 145 -31.11 10.78 0.88
CA VAL A 145 -30.89 10.97 -0.56
C VAL A 145 -32.16 11.43 -1.27
N THR A 146 -32.02 12.45 -2.12
CA THR A 146 -33.10 12.97 -2.96
C THR A 146 -33.47 12.00 -4.08
N ASP A 147 -34.72 12.02 -4.53
CA ASP A 147 -35.16 11.14 -5.63
C ASP A 147 -34.43 11.45 -6.95
N GLU A 148 -34.04 12.71 -7.15
CA GLU A 148 -33.19 13.13 -8.28
C GLU A 148 -31.85 12.37 -8.29
N LEU A 149 -31.14 12.33 -7.16
CA LEU A 149 -29.86 11.63 -7.05
C LEU A 149 -30.03 10.10 -7.20
N LYS A 150 -31.14 9.52 -6.69
CA LYS A 150 -31.46 8.08 -6.88
C LYS A 150 -31.66 7.71 -8.35
N MET A 151 -32.18 8.62 -9.18
CA MET A 151 -32.44 8.35 -10.60
C MET A 151 -31.24 8.69 -11.50
N HIS A 152 -30.40 9.65 -11.10
CA HIS A 152 -29.21 10.04 -11.87
C HIS A 152 -28.32 8.84 -12.22
N LYS A 153 -28.06 8.58 -13.50
CA LYS A 153 -27.17 7.47 -13.95
C LYS A 153 -27.45 6.11 -13.32
N ARG A 154 -28.71 5.82 -12.96
CA ARG A 154 -29.08 4.59 -12.24
C ARG A 154 -28.66 3.32 -12.97
N GLU A 155 -28.79 3.27 -14.29
CA GLU A 155 -28.42 2.11 -15.11
C GLU A 155 -26.91 1.82 -15.05
N GLU A 156 -26.07 2.85 -15.19
CA GLU A 156 -24.61 2.75 -15.04
C GLU A 156 -24.26 2.20 -13.65
N ARG A 157 -24.91 2.71 -12.59
CA ARG A 157 -24.67 2.25 -11.21
C ARG A 157 -25.09 0.81 -10.96
N VAL A 158 -26.16 0.34 -11.59
CA VAL A 158 -26.56 -1.07 -11.52
C VAL A 158 -25.48 -1.94 -12.15
N ALA A 159 -24.96 -1.55 -13.32
CA ALA A 159 -23.87 -2.26 -13.98
C ALA A 159 -22.58 -2.29 -13.15
N ILE A 160 -22.22 -1.17 -12.51
CA ILE A 160 -21.07 -1.07 -11.59
C ILE A 160 -21.24 -1.99 -10.38
N VAL A 161 -22.44 -2.04 -9.78
CA VAL A 161 -22.71 -2.92 -8.65
C VAL A 161 -22.67 -4.39 -9.06
N ASP A 162 -23.12 -4.73 -10.26
CA ASP A 162 -23.03 -6.10 -10.77
C ASP A 162 -21.59 -6.51 -11.10
N GLU A 163 -20.77 -5.58 -11.57
CA GLU A 163 -19.33 -5.76 -11.72
C GLU A 163 -18.64 -6.00 -10.38
N LEU A 164 -18.93 -5.17 -9.38
CA LEU A 164 -18.43 -5.35 -8.02
C LEU A 164 -18.82 -6.72 -7.45
N LYS A 165 -20.06 -7.17 -7.66
CA LYS A 165 -20.49 -8.52 -7.24
C LYS A 165 -19.73 -9.62 -7.97
N ALA A 166 -19.45 -9.46 -9.26
CA ALA A 166 -18.71 -10.46 -10.02
C ALA A 166 -17.26 -10.57 -9.53
N GLU A 167 -16.60 -9.45 -9.24
CA GLU A 167 -15.23 -9.43 -8.74
C GLU A 167 -15.10 -9.94 -7.31
N THR A 168 -16.08 -9.64 -6.46
CA THR A 168 -16.05 -9.97 -5.02
C THR A 168 -16.81 -11.23 -4.66
N ASP A 169 -17.30 -11.99 -5.64
CA ASP A 169 -18.23 -13.11 -5.44
C ASP A 169 -19.44 -12.73 -4.54
N ASN A 170 -19.93 -11.50 -4.74
CA ASN A 170 -21.00 -10.84 -3.97
C ASN A 170 -20.74 -10.70 -2.45
N GLN A 171 -19.50 -10.92 -2.00
CA GLN A 171 -19.12 -10.84 -0.59
C GLN A 171 -18.84 -9.41 -0.10
N ALA A 172 -18.69 -8.43 -1.03
CA ALA A 172 -18.59 -7.02 -0.67
C ALA A 172 -19.73 -6.57 0.25
N ALA A 173 -19.41 -5.61 1.14
CA ALA A 173 -20.33 -5.13 2.15
C ALA A 173 -21.66 -4.64 1.54
N GLN A 174 -22.78 -5.03 2.14
CA GLN A 174 -24.11 -4.63 1.65
C GLN A 174 -24.30 -3.11 1.75
N GLY A 175 -23.69 -2.45 2.74
CA GLY A 175 -23.65 -1.00 2.87
C GLY A 175 -23.06 -0.32 1.64
N LEU A 176 -21.88 -0.76 1.18
CA LEU A 176 -21.25 -0.23 -0.03
C LEU A 176 -22.12 -0.45 -1.28
N LYS A 177 -22.66 -1.68 -1.46
CA LYS A 177 -23.54 -2.00 -2.60
C LYS A 177 -24.81 -1.14 -2.61
N ASN A 178 -25.39 -0.87 -1.45
CA ASN A 178 -26.58 -0.03 -1.33
C ASN A 178 -26.26 1.45 -1.59
N ALA A 179 -25.17 1.96 -1.04
CA ALA A 179 -24.69 3.31 -1.29
C ALA A 179 -24.46 3.55 -2.79
N LEU A 180 -23.74 2.63 -3.44
CA LEU A 180 -23.44 2.72 -4.87
C LEU A 180 -24.70 2.78 -5.73
N ARG A 181 -25.80 2.14 -5.35
CA ARG A 181 -27.06 2.20 -6.13
C ARG A 181 -27.69 3.59 -6.16
N VAL A 182 -27.44 4.40 -5.14
CA VAL A 182 -28.05 5.73 -4.97
C VAL A 182 -27.06 6.87 -5.18
N GLY A 183 -25.90 6.60 -5.78
CA GLY A 183 -24.93 7.65 -6.13
C GLY A 183 -23.97 8.04 -5.01
N LEU A 184 -23.83 7.19 -3.98
CA LEU A 184 -22.95 7.40 -2.83
C LEU A 184 -21.88 6.30 -2.75
N ALA A 185 -20.75 6.58 -2.12
CA ALA A 185 -19.81 5.54 -1.69
C ALA A 185 -18.99 6.01 -0.48
N TYR A 186 -18.29 5.07 0.16
CA TYR A 186 -17.21 5.36 1.11
C TYR A 186 -15.90 4.75 0.62
N HIS A 187 -14.77 5.36 0.98
CA HIS A 187 -13.44 4.94 0.54
C HIS A 187 -12.41 5.01 1.69
N HIS A 188 -11.81 3.88 2.03
CA HIS A 188 -10.75 3.82 3.03
C HIS A 188 -9.94 2.52 2.92
N ALA A 189 -8.80 2.44 3.61
CA ALA A 189 -7.91 1.27 3.63
C ALA A 189 -8.53 -0.03 4.18
N GLY A 190 -9.74 0.02 4.76
CA GLY A 190 -10.50 -1.19 5.11
C GLY A 190 -11.10 -1.93 3.92
N LEU A 191 -11.26 -1.27 2.76
CA LEU A 191 -11.75 -1.86 1.52
C LEU A 191 -10.62 -2.57 0.76
N MET A 192 -10.95 -3.61 -0.01
CA MET A 192 -10.00 -4.24 -0.92
C MET A 192 -9.64 -3.33 -2.09
N ASN A 193 -8.51 -3.63 -2.75
CA ASN A 193 -8.01 -2.86 -3.89
C ASN A 193 -9.05 -2.78 -5.03
N CYS A 194 -9.71 -3.89 -5.37
CA CYS A 194 -10.76 -3.89 -6.39
C CYS A 194 -11.98 -3.04 -5.99
N GLU A 195 -12.42 -3.11 -4.73
CA GLU A 195 -13.52 -2.28 -4.21
C GLU A 195 -13.18 -0.78 -4.32
N ARG A 196 -11.93 -0.41 -3.99
CA ARG A 196 -11.44 0.97 -4.11
C ARG A 196 -11.40 1.43 -5.57
N GLN A 197 -10.87 0.61 -6.48
CA GLN A 197 -10.83 0.90 -7.93
C GLN A 197 -12.23 1.09 -8.52
N VAL A 198 -13.20 0.26 -8.12
CA VAL A 198 -14.60 0.41 -8.54
C VAL A 198 -15.19 1.74 -8.07
N VAL A 199 -14.96 2.13 -6.81
CA VAL A 199 -15.42 3.42 -6.28
C VAL A 199 -14.75 4.60 -6.99
N GLU A 200 -13.44 4.52 -7.22
CA GLU A 200 -12.65 5.54 -7.92
C GLU A 200 -13.15 5.73 -9.37
N ALA A 201 -13.32 4.64 -10.12
CA ALA A 201 -13.84 4.67 -11.49
C ALA A 201 -15.30 5.16 -11.55
N ALA A 202 -16.14 4.75 -10.59
CA ALA A 202 -17.52 5.21 -10.50
C ALA A 202 -17.61 6.72 -10.22
N PHE A 203 -16.72 7.26 -9.40
CA PHE A 203 -16.68 8.69 -9.10
C PHE A 203 -16.14 9.49 -10.29
N HIS A 204 -15.06 9.00 -10.91
CA HIS A 204 -14.45 9.64 -12.08
C HIS A 204 -15.42 9.73 -13.27
N SER A 205 -16.22 8.68 -13.51
CA SER A 205 -17.26 8.67 -14.55
C SER A 205 -18.51 9.50 -14.20
N GLY A 206 -18.57 10.06 -12.98
CA GLY A 206 -19.72 10.79 -12.47
C GLY A 206 -20.93 9.91 -12.17
N ALA A 207 -20.81 8.57 -12.22
CA ALA A 207 -21.90 7.67 -11.87
C ALA A 207 -22.32 7.87 -10.41
N ILE A 208 -21.34 8.03 -9.50
CA ILE A 208 -21.59 8.44 -8.11
C ILE A 208 -21.19 9.91 -7.91
N SER A 209 -21.99 10.62 -7.11
CA SER A 209 -21.82 12.06 -6.89
C SER A 209 -21.16 12.38 -5.55
N ILE A 210 -21.23 11.48 -4.56
CA ILE A 210 -20.65 11.73 -3.23
C ILE A 210 -19.75 10.56 -2.81
N VAL A 211 -18.54 10.86 -2.34
CA VAL A 211 -17.63 9.89 -1.71
C VAL A 211 -17.22 10.38 -0.33
N CYS A 212 -17.43 9.54 0.69
CA CYS A 212 -16.92 9.74 2.05
C CYS A 212 -15.60 9.00 2.21
N ALA A 213 -14.48 9.70 2.34
CA ALA A 213 -13.15 9.11 2.34
C ALA A 213 -12.31 9.44 3.57
N THR A 214 -11.36 8.57 3.92
CA THR A 214 -10.27 8.92 4.85
C THR A 214 -9.18 9.73 4.14
N SER A 215 -8.30 10.38 4.91
CA SER A 215 -7.15 11.15 4.39
C SER A 215 -6.22 10.34 3.48
N THR A 216 -6.25 9.00 3.53
CA THR A 216 -5.50 8.14 2.61
C THR A 216 -5.83 8.37 1.13
N LEU A 217 -7.03 8.86 0.81
CA LEU A 217 -7.39 9.23 -0.57
C LEU A 217 -6.82 10.60 -0.97
N ALA A 218 -6.40 11.43 0.00
CA ALA A 218 -5.83 12.74 -0.26
C ALA A 218 -4.47 12.65 -0.99
N ALA A 219 -3.77 11.51 -0.86
CA ALA A 219 -2.51 11.21 -1.54
C ALA A 219 -2.67 10.02 -2.51
N GLY A 220 -2.11 10.12 -3.71
CA GLY A 220 -1.87 8.96 -4.59
C GLY A 220 -2.99 8.54 -5.56
N VAL A 221 -4.14 9.24 -5.59
CA VAL A 221 -5.15 9.04 -6.65
C VAL A 221 -5.71 10.39 -7.12
N ASN A 222 -5.83 10.61 -8.43
CA ASN A 222 -6.38 11.85 -8.98
C ASN A 222 -7.92 11.82 -9.03
N LEU A 223 -8.56 12.19 -7.92
CA LEU A 223 -10.02 12.32 -7.79
C LEU A 223 -10.38 13.77 -7.45
N PRO A 224 -10.64 14.63 -8.45
CA PRO A 224 -11.15 15.98 -8.24
C PRO A 224 -12.68 15.98 -8.09
N ALA A 225 -13.21 16.91 -7.29
CA ALA A 225 -14.64 17.07 -7.02
C ALA A 225 -14.99 18.56 -7.03
N ARG A 226 -16.20 18.98 -7.46
CA ARG A 226 -16.59 20.41 -7.41
C ARG A 226 -16.47 20.98 -5.99
N ARG A 227 -16.85 20.18 -4.99
CA ARG A 227 -16.83 20.56 -3.57
C ARG A 227 -16.09 19.52 -2.73
N VAL A 228 -15.21 19.98 -1.86
CA VAL A 228 -14.56 19.19 -0.81
C VAL A 228 -15.11 19.62 0.54
N ILE A 229 -15.39 18.65 1.42
CA ILE A 229 -15.83 18.90 2.79
C ILE A 229 -14.87 18.16 3.73
N ILE A 230 -14.17 18.88 4.60
CA ILE A 230 -13.30 18.33 5.64
C ILE A 230 -14.10 18.30 6.94
N ARG A 231 -14.60 17.12 7.30
CA ARG A 231 -15.51 16.92 8.45
C ARG A 231 -14.84 17.16 9.81
N SER A 232 -13.55 16.87 9.93
CA SER A 232 -12.80 17.14 11.15
C SER A 232 -11.44 17.70 10.77
N PRO A 233 -10.96 18.73 11.47
CA PRO A 233 -9.62 19.28 11.28
C PRO A 233 -8.53 18.39 11.90
N LYS A 234 -8.89 17.23 12.47
CA LYS A 234 -7.97 16.27 13.07
C LYS A 234 -7.79 15.04 12.19
N ILE A 235 -6.54 14.59 12.09
CA ILE A 235 -6.15 13.31 11.52
C ILE A 235 -5.65 12.44 12.68
N GLY A 236 -6.42 11.39 13.00
CA GLY A 236 -6.23 10.67 14.27
C GLY A 236 -6.56 11.58 15.45
N ILE A 237 -5.57 11.82 16.32
CA ILE A 237 -5.72 12.68 17.51
C ILE A 237 -5.18 14.11 17.32
N ALA A 238 -4.36 14.34 16.28
CA ALA A 238 -3.66 15.60 16.06
C ALA A 238 -4.38 16.46 15.02
N PHE A 239 -4.26 17.79 15.14
CA PHE A 239 -4.72 18.71 14.09
C PHE A 239 -3.88 18.53 12.82
N MET A 240 -4.53 18.66 11.66
CA MET A 240 -3.83 18.61 10.37
C MET A 240 -2.89 19.80 10.18
N THR A 241 -1.84 19.58 9.39
CA THR A 241 -0.92 20.64 8.97
C THR A 241 -1.51 21.43 7.78
N LYS A 242 -0.96 22.61 7.49
CA LYS A 242 -1.35 23.39 6.30
C LYS A 242 -1.14 22.61 4.99
N SER A 243 -0.06 21.83 4.89
CA SER A 243 0.18 20.98 3.72
C SER A 243 -0.91 19.91 3.54
N GLN A 244 -1.29 19.22 4.62
CA GLN A 244 -2.38 18.23 4.58
C GLN A 244 -3.73 18.86 4.21
N PHE A 245 -4.02 20.06 4.73
CA PHE A 245 -5.18 20.83 4.32
C PHE A 245 -5.15 21.16 2.83
N LEU A 246 -4.03 21.67 2.30
CA LEU A 246 -3.88 22.02 0.89
C LEU A 246 -4.00 20.80 -0.03
N GLN A 247 -3.49 19.62 0.37
CA GLN A 247 -3.67 18.37 -0.39
C GLN A 247 -5.16 17.97 -0.50
N MET A 248 -5.94 18.14 0.58
CA MET A 248 -7.38 17.87 0.57
C MET A 248 -8.14 18.94 -0.22
N ALA A 249 -7.89 20.22 0.06
CA ALA A 249 -8.57 21.35 -0.58
C ALA A 249 -8.22 21.46 -2.07
N GLY A 250 -7.01 21.05 -2.48
CA GLY A 250 -6.55 21.04 -3.86
C GLY A 250 -7.39 20.15 -4.79
N ARG A 251 -8.17 19.22 -4.23
CA ARG A 251 -9.11 18.36 -4.97
C ARG A 251 -10.42 19.06 -5.33
N ALA A 252 -10.68 20.26 -4.80
CA ALA A 252 -11.91 20.99 -5.02
C ALA A 252 -11.89 21.79 -6.34
N GLY A 253 -12.66 21.41 -7.35
CA GLY A 253 -12.72 22.02 -8.67
C GLY A 253 -12.13 21.10 -9.74
N ARG A 254 -12.95 20.72 -10.73
CA ARG A 254 -12.51 19.86 -11.84
C ARG A 254 -12.11 20.72 -13.02
N ALA A 255 -10.82 20.71 -13.36
CA ALA A 255 -10.29 21.43 -14.50
C ALA A 255 -11.03 21.06 -15.79
N GLY A 256 -11.48 22.07 -16.54
CA GLY A 256 -12.26 21.89 -17.77
C GLY A 256 -13.76 21.61 -17.58
N PHE A 257 -14.25 21.47 -16.34
CA PHE A 257 -15.67 21.23 -16.05
C PHE A 257 -16.29 22.27 -15.13
N ASP A 258 -15.58 22.65 -14.06
CA ASP A 258 -16.09 23.58 -13.06
C ASP A 258 -15.36 24.92 -13.17
N GLU A 259 -16.09 26.04 -13.04
CA GLU A 259 -15.51 27.39 -12.99
C GLU A 259 -14.87 27.69 -11.62
N ILE A 260 -15.45 27.12 -10.56
CA ILE A 260 -15.06 27.32 -9.17
C ILE A 260 -14.94 25.96 -8.49
N GLY A 261 -14.04 25.84 -7.53
CA GLY A 261 -13.94 24.74 -6.58
C GLY A 261 -14.18 25.24 -5.17
N GLU A 262 -14.91 24.49 -4.35
CA GLU A 262 -15.24 24.92 -2.98
C GLU A 262 -14.71 23.94 -1.95
N CYS A 263 -14.07 24.44 -0.90
CA CYS A 263 -13.61 23.63 0.22
C CYS A 263 -14.24 24.13 1.53
N PHE A 264 -15.02 23.27 2.20
CA PHE A 264 -15.60 23.56 3.51
C PHE A 264 -14.85 22.80 4.59
N VAL A 265 -14.42 23.49 5.65
CA VAL A 265 -13.83 22.86 6.84
C VAL A 265 -14.77 23.02 8.03
N ILE A 266 -15.17 21.92 8.65
CA ILE A 266 -16.00 21.95 9.85
C ILE A 266 -15.11 22.31 11.05
N GLY A 267 -15.35 23.47 11.64
CA GLY A 267 -14.54 24.10 12.68
C GLY A 267 -15.04 23.90 14.11
N ASN A 268 -16.04 23.04 14.34
CA ASN A 268 -16.64 22.83 15.67
C ASN A 268 -15.61 22.38 16.74
N GLU A 269 -14.54 21.69 16.33
CA GLU A 269 -13.45 21.25 17.21
C GLU A 269 -12.33 22.29 17.42
N GLY A 270 -12.51 23.54 16.97
CA GLY A 270 -11.57 24.64 17.21
C GLY A 270 -11.48 25.65 16.07
N LYS A 271 -12.48 26.54 15.94
CA LYS A 271 -12.58 27.57 14.89
C LYS A 271 -11.27 28.35 14.69
N GLU A 272 -10.70 28.89 15.78
CA GLU A 272 -9.46 29.67 15.71
C GLU A 272 -8.26 28.83 15.26
N ARG A 273 -8.19 27.55 15.65
CA ARG A 273 -7.14 26.66 15.18
C ARG A 273 -7.29 26.38 13.69
N VAL A 274 -8.51 26.13 13.22
CA VAL A 274 -8.79 25.92 11.78
C VAL A 274 -8.48 27.16 10.97
N LYS A 275 -8.87 28.35 11.45
CA LYS A 275 -8.51 29.63 10.85
C LYS A 275 -6.99 29.76 10.71
N LYS A 276 -6.25 29.48 11.78
CA LYS A 276 -4.78 29.47 11.77
C LYS A 276 -4.20 28.48 10.74
N ILE A 277 -4.71 27.25 10.66
CA ILE A 277 -4.24 26.25 9.69
C ILE A 277 -4.36 26.78 8.25
N ILE A 278 -5.49 27.42 7.94
CA ILE A 278 -5.78 27.87 6.59
C ILE A 278 -4.99 29.14 6.26
N MET A 279 -5.02 30.14 7.14
CA MET A 279 -4.49 31.48 6.88
C MET A 279 -3.03 31.63 7.33
N ASP A 280 -2.73 31.32 8.59
CA ASP A 280 -1.53 31.81 9.28
C ASP A 280 -0.39 30.80 9.34
N ASP A 281 -0.69 29.51 9.44
CA ASP A 281 0.31 28.46 9.62
C ASP A 281 1.31 28.51 8.44
N PRO A 282 2.61 28.32 8.70
CA PRO A 282 3.57 28.15 7.61
C PRO A 282 3.34 26.81 6.93
N ILE A 283 3.73 26.73 5.66
CA ILE A 283 3.81 25.45 4.96
C ILE A 283 4.99 24.68 5.58
N PRO A 284 4.78 23.43 6.06
CA PRO A 284 5.85 22.66 6.69
C PRO A 284 7.07 22.50 5.76
N ASN A 285 8.25 22.52 6.37
CA ASN A 285 9.48 22.12 5.69
C ASN A 285 9.45 20.60 5.43
N CYS A 286 10.04 20.20 4.31
CA CYS A 286 10.37 18.83 3.99
C CYS A 286 11.69 18.48 4.68
N GLU A 287 11.59 17.78 5.81
CA GLU A 287 12.75 17.34 6.60
C GLU A 287 13.19 15.94 6.19
N SER A 288 14.48 15.76 5.94
CA SER A 288 15.06 14.45 5.62
C SER A 288 14.70 13.41 6.68
N GLN A 289 14.38 12.20 6.21
CA GLN A 289 14.17 11.03 7.07
C GLN A 289 15.35 10.06 7.05
N LEU A 290 16.45 10.40 6.36
CA LEU A 290 17.57 9.50 6.07
C LEU A 290 18.25 8.96 7.33
N ASP A 291 18.30 9.74 8.42
CA ASP A 291 18.98 9.33 9.66
C ASP A 291 18.50 7.97 10.18
N LYS A 292 17.19 7.70 10.08
CA LYS A 292 16.55 6.44 10.48
C LYS A 292 16.95 5.24 9.61
N GLN A 293 17.56 5.47 8.46
CA GLN A 293 17.98 4.44 7.51
C GLN A 293 19.43 4.66 7.05
N PHE A 294 20.22 5.43 7.80
CA PHE A 294 21.53 5.87 7.36
C PHE A 294 22.47 4.69 7.15
N GLU A 295 22.51 3.74 8.09
CA GLU A 295 23.26 2.49 7.98
C GLU A 295 22.82 1.67 6.77
N SER A 296 21.52 1.62 6.49
CA SER A 296 20.97 0.97 5.30
C SER A 296 21.50 1.63 4.03
N PHE A 297 21.52 2.96 3.98
CA PHE A 297 22.05 3.73 2.86
C PHE A 297 23.54 3.46 2.62
N ILE A 298 24.36 3.47 3.67
CA ILE A 298 25.80 3.17 3.55
C ILE A 298 26.03 1.77 2.99
N LEU A 299 25.30 0.76 3.47
CA LEU A 299 25.39 -0.61 2.93
C LEU A 299 25.01 -0.67 1.45
N ASP A 300 24.01 0.10 1.01
CA ASP A 300 23.65 0.18 -0.40
C ASP A 300 24.77 0.79 -1.24
N LEU A 301 25.40 1.87 -0.76
CA LEU A 301 26.52 2.51 -1.47
C LEU A 301 27.71 1.55 -1.64
N VAL A 302 28.11 0.86 -0.58
CA VAL A 302 29.19 -0.14 -0.64
C VAL A 302 28.80 -1.30 -1.57
N GLY A 303 27.55 -1.76 -1.55
CA GLY A 303 27.06 -2.81 -2.45
C GLY A 303 27.04 -2.40 -3.93
N LEU A 304 26.80 -1.11 -4.22
CA LEU A 304 26.93 -0.52 -5.55
C LEU A 304 28.40 -0.38 -6.01
N GLY A 305 29.36 -0.53 -5.09
CA GLY A 305 30.80 -0.47 -5.38
C GLY A 305 31.47 0.84 -4.94
N PHE A 306 30.77 1.73 -4.24
CA PHE A 306 31.39 2.91 -3.62
C PHE A 306 32.09 2.50 -2.33
N ILE A 307 33.30 1.96 -2.46
CA ILE A 307 34.02 1.32 -1.35
C ILE A 307 34.96 2.25 -0.58
N LYS A 308 35.34 3.40 -1.15
CA LYS A 308 36.32 4.33 -0.56
C LYS A 308 35.64 5.34 0.36
N TYR A 309 36.25 5.64 1.52
CA TYR A 309 35.71 6.62 2.47
C TYR A 309 35.44 7.98 1.81
N GLY A 310 36.42 8.50 1.06
CA GLY A 310 36.29 9.79 0.39
C GLY A 310 35.09 9.88 -0.55
N LYS A 311 34.79 8.78 -1.27
CA LYS A 311 33.63 8.75 -2.18
C LYS A 311 32.31 8.59 -1.43
N LEU A 312 32.29 7.81 -0.35
CA LEU A 312 31.13 7.72 0.54
C LEU A 312 30.80 9.09 1.14
N LYS A 313 31.81 9.81 1.63
CA LYS A 313 31.68 11.17 2.17
C LYS A 313 31.12 12.14 1.15
N GLU A 314 31.61 12.11 -0.08
CA GLU A 314 31.10 12.95 -1.18
C GLU A 314 29.60 12.68 -1.44
N ILE A 315 29.20 11.42 -1.54
CA ILE A 315 27.81 11.04 -1.82
C ILE A 315 26.90 11.41 -0.64
N VAL A 316 27.29 11.06 0.59
CA VAL A 316 26.54 11.42 1.79
C VAL A 316 26.42 12.94 1.92
N GLY A 317 27.49 13.69 1.63
CA GLY A 317 27.49 15.16 1.63
C GLY A 317 26.54 15.79 0.62
N SER A 318 26.14 15.03 -0.41
CA SER A 318 25.16 15.47 -1.41
C SER A 318 23.70 15.17 -1.05
N THR A 319 23.44 14.51 0.08
CA THR A 319 22.07 14.16 0.51
C THR A 319 21.29 15.36 1.07
N LEU A 320 19.95 15.28 1.08
CA LEU A 320 19.11 16.30 1.73
C LEU A 320 19.43 16.35 3.24
N TYR A 321 19.64 15.19 3.85
CA TYR A 321 20.10 15.06 5.23
C TYR A 321 21.37 15.90 5.49
N ALA A 322 22.37 15.80 4.63
CA ALA A 322 23.61 16.55 4.76
C ALA A 322 23.43 18.06 4.53
N ILE A 323 22.56 18.45 3.59
CA ILE A 323 22.23 19.86 3.36
C ILE A 323 21.58 20.48 4.61
N GLN A 324 20.76 19.71 5.32
CA GLN A 324 20.04 20.14 6.52
C GLN A 324 20.88 20.02 7.81
N ASN A 325 21.89 19.14 7.85
CA ASN A 325 22.68 18.81 9.06
C ASN A 325 24.20 18.94 8.87
N LYS A 326 24.66 20.01 8.20
CA LYS A 326 26.05 20.16 7.69
C LYS A 326 27.18 19.90 8.70
N GLU A 327 26.99 20.23 9.98
CA GLU A 327 28.07 20.20 10.97
C GLU A 327 28.45 18.78 11.43
N ASN A 328 27.56 17.79 11.30
CA ASN A 328 27.72 16.48 11.95
C ASN A 328 27.91 15.30 10.98
N ILE A 329 28.03 15.55 9.67
CA ILE A 329 27.97 14.48 8.66
C ILE A 329 29.19 13.56 8.66
N ASP A 330 30.39 14.10 8.85
CA ASP A 330 31.63 13.32 8.86
C ASP A 330 31.69 12.38 10.08
N GLU A 331 31.28 12.90 11.24
CA GLU A 331 31.16 12.15 12.49
C GLU A 331 30.08 11.06 12.34
N ARG A 332 28.88 11.41 11.86
CA ARG A 332 27.78 10.46 11.65
C ARG A 332 28.15 9.33 10.67
N LEU A 333 28.88 9.65 9.61
CA LEU A 333 29.40 8.66 8.65
C LEU A 333 30.40 7.72 9.31
N THR A 334 31.35 8.28 10.07
CA THR A 334 32.38 7.51 10.77
C THR A 334 31.75 6.55 11.78
N GLU A 335 30.82 7.04 12.61
CA GLU A 335 30.08 6.23 13.58
C GLU A 335 29.29 5.10 12.90
N ALA A 336 28.61 5.39 11.78
CA ALA A 336 27.87 4.38 11.03
C ALA A 336 28.80 3.28 10.50
N LEU A 337 29.95 3.65 9.95
CA LEU A 337 30.93 2.69 9.41
C LEU A 337 31.50 1.81 10.51
N ILE A 338 31.88 2.38 11.67
CA ILE A 338 32.37 1.62 12.83
C ILE A 338 31.31 0.62 13.28
N LYS A 339 30.09 1.08 13.52
CA LYS A 339 28.96 0.24 13.93
C LYS A 339 28.71 -0.90 12.94
N LEU A 340 28.75 -0.62 11.63
CA LEU A 340 28.51 -1.64 10.60
C LEU A 340 29.64 -2.68 10.51
N VAL A 341 30.88 -2.30 10.83
CA VAL A 341 31.99 -3.25 10.96
C VAL A 341 31.84 -4.11 12.21
N GLU A 342 31.52 -3.51 13.37
CA GLU A 342 31.31 -4.23 14.63
C GLU A 342 30.15 -5.23 14.55
N THR A 343 29.08 -4.85 13.84
CA THR A 343 27.90 -5.69 13.62
C THR A 343 28.03 -6.66 12.44
N LYS A 344 29.23 -6.78 11.84
CA LYS A 344 29.54 -7.72 10.74
C LYS A 344 28.68 -7.54 9.49
N PHE A 345 28.26 -6.31 9.21
CA PHE A 345 27.69 -5.96 7.92
C PHE A 345 28.75 -5.49 6.93
N LEU A 346 29.79 -4.82 7.44
CA LEU A 346 30.96 -4.41 6.67
C LEU A 346 32.21 -5.13 7.14
N VAL A 347 33.15 -5.29 6.22
CA VAL A 347 34.56 -5.56 6.49
C VAL A 347 35.38 -4.35 6.07
N LYS A 348 36.56 -4.18 6.66
CA LYS A 348 37.53 -3.14 6.30
C LYS A 348 38.79 -3.81 5.71
N PRO A 349 38.86 -4.04 4.39
CA PRO A 349 40.00 -4.73 3.76
C PRO A 349 41.30 -3.92 3.79
N SER A 350 41.21 -2.59 3.81
CA SER A 350 42.35 -1.67 3.91
C SER A 350 41.94 -0.42 4.70
N GLU A 351 42.89 0.47 5.00
CA GLU A 351 42.63 1.66 5.83
C GLU A 351 41.54 2.59 5.29
N ASP A 352 41.35 2.65 3.96
CA ASP A 352 40.43 3.57 3.29
C ASP A 352 39.31 2.86 2.50
N GLU A 353 39.24 1.52 2.57
CA GLU A 353 38.25 0.74 1.81
C GLU A 353 37.36 -0.10 2.71
N TYR A 354 36.10 -0.20 2.30
CA TYR A 354 35.05 -0.98 2.94
C TYR A 354 34.48 -2.00 1.96
N GLY A 355 34.18 -3.20 2.44
CA GLY A 355 33.48 -4.24 1.70
C GLY A 355 32.25 -4.72 2.44
N LEU A 356 31.26 -5.26 1.73
CA LEU A 356 30.14 -5.93 2.38
C LEU A 356 30.59 -7.29 2.93
N ASP A 357 30.26 -7.59 4.19
CA ASP A 357 30.37 -8.95 4.75
C ASP A 357 29.13 -9.81 4.39
N ILE A 358 28.98 -11.01 4.96
CA ILE A 358 27.86 -11.93 4.70
C ILE A 358 26.49 -11.28 4.94
N TYR A 359 26.31 -10.56 6.05
CA TYR A 359 25.04 -9.92 6.38
C TYR A 359 24.82 -8.66 5.55
N GLY A 360 25.89 -7.91 5.25
CA GLY A 360 25.85 -6.79 4.32
C GLY A 360 25.42 -7.19 2.92
N ARG A 361 26.00 -8.28 2.39
CA ARG A 361 25.61 -8.85 1.09
C ARG A 361 24.16 -9.34 1.11
N GLY A 362 23.76 -10.06 2.15
CA GLY A 362 22.37 -10.49 2.33
C GLY A 362 21.40 -9.32 2.36
N LYS A 363 21.70 -8.27 3.13
CA LYS A 363 20.90 -7.04 3.20
C LYS A 363 20.75 -6.38 1.84
N PHE A 364 21.88 -6.18 1.14
CA PHE A 364 21.92 -5.47 -0.14
C PHE A 364 21.02 -6.12 -1.20
N HIS A 365 21.04 -7.46 -1.29
CA HIS A 365 20.23 -8.19 -2.28
C HIS A 365 18.77 -8.42 -1.82
N SER A 366 18.52 -8.44 -0.51
CA SER A 366 17.17 -8.70 0.03
C SER A 366 16.31 -7.45 0.15
N GLY A 367 16.91 -6.30 0.44
CA GLY A 367 16.21 -5.05 0.80
C GLY A 367 15.67 -5.05 2.23
N LEU A 368 16.06 -6.01 3.08
CA LEU A 368 15.71 -6.04 4.50
C LEU A 368 16.38 -4.88 5.26
N SER A 369 15.78 -4.46 6.38
CA SER A 369 16.41 -3.46 7.24
C SER A 369 17.61 -4.07 7.99
N PRO A 370 18.75 -3.36 8.13
CA PRO A 370 19.86 -3.86 8.95
C PRO A 370 19.47 -4.06 10.41
N GLU A 371 18.49 -3.30 10.92
CA GLU A 371 18.04 -3.38 12.32
C GLU A 371 17.27 -4.65 12.63
N GLU A 372 16.54 -5.22 11.66
CA GLU A 372 15.74 -6.43 11.87
C GLU A 372 16.53 -7.73 11.68
N ILE A 373 17.68 -7.67 11.00
CA ILE A 373 18.48 -8.84 10.65
C ILE A 373 19.01 -9.59 11.89
N PRO A 374 19.56 -8.93 12.93
CA PRO A 374 19.99 -9.63 14.15
C PRO A 374 18.84 -10.40 14.82
N THR A 375 17.68 -9.77 15.00
CA THR A 375 16.49 -10.41 15.58
C THR A 375 15.98 -11.55 14.70
N LEU A 376 16.02 -11.38 13.38
CA LEU A 376 15.65 -12.43 12.42
C LEU A 376 16.56 -13.66 12.57
N ILE A 377 17.88 -13.46 12.63
CA ILE A 377 18.87 -14.54 12.78
C ILE A 377 18.70 -15.22 14.14
N GLU A 378 18.57 -14.45 15.22
CA GLU A 378 18.35 -14.99 16.56
C GLU A 378 17.05 -15.81 16.61
N HIS A 379 15.94 -15.28 16.07
CA HIS A 379 14.70 -16.02 15.98
C HIS A 379 14.86 -17.28 15.14
N PHE A 380 15.58 -17.20 14.03
CA PHE A 380 15.85 -18.36 13.19
C PHE A 380 16.64 -19.44 13.96
N SER A 381 17.75 -19.04 14.59
CA SER A 381 18.59 -19.92 15.39
C SER A 381 17.85 -20.52 16.59
N ASN A 382 17.02 -19.76 17.29
CA ASN A 382 16.30 -20.23 18.48
C ASN A 382 15.12 -21.14 18.14
N HIS A 383 14.33 -20.81 17.11
CA HIS A 383 13.10 -21.55 16.78
C HIS A 383 13.37 -22.75 15.86
N PHE A 384 14.38 -22.68 14.99
CA PHE A 384 14.59 -23.70 13.94
C PHE A 384 15.76 -24.63 14.17
N SER A 385 16.66 -24.33 15.12
CA SER A 385 17.63 -25.32 15.61
C SER A 385 16.96 -26.54 16.27
N GLN A 386 15.71 -26.40 16.72
CA GLN A 386 14.89 -27.48 17.27
C GLN A 386 14.16 -28.32 16.18
N GLY A 387 14.29 -27.92 14.90
CA GLY A 387 13.74 -28.61 13.73
C GLY A 387 12.64 -27.81 13.02
N ILE A 388 12.77 -27.63 11.69
CA ILE A 388 11.67 -27.13 10.84
C ILE A 388 10.66 -28.28 10.66
N ALA A 389 9.40 -28.06 11.05
CA ALA A 389 8.32 -28.98 10.73
C ALA A 389 7.97 -28.90 9.23
N PHE A 390 8.68 -29.64 8.37
CA PHE A 390 8.41 -29.69 6.92
C PHE A 390 7.04 -30.25 6.55
N LYS A 391 6.34 -30.87 7.51
CA LYS A 391 4.99 -31.39 7.32
C LYS A 391 4.02 -30.27 6.92
N THR A 392 4.22 -29.05 7.43
CA THR A 392 3.38 -27.91 7.09
C THR A 392 4.22 -26.69 6.68
N ARG A 393 3.57 -25.68 6.10
CA ARG A 393 4.21 -24.41 5.72
C ARG A 393 4.10 -23.36 6.83
N PHE A 394 3.52 -23.70 7.99
CA PHE A 394 3.17 -22.74 9.03
C PHE A 394 4.39 -22.05 9.64
N SER A 395 5.41 -22.81 10.01
CA SER A 395 6.63 -22.27 10.60
C SER A 395 7.36 -21.30 9.66
N ILE A 396 7.39 -21.61 8.36
CA ILE A 396 8.01 -20.74 7.35
C ILE A 396 7.18 -19.46 7.16
N LEU A 397 5.84 -19.58 7.16
CA LEU A 397 4.93 -18.43 7.14
C LEU A 397 5.15 -17.49 8.32
N TYR A 398 5.36 -18.03 9.53
CA TYR A 398 5.62 -17.23 10.73
C TYR A 398 6.89 -16.38 10.61
N ILE A 399 7.97 -16.91 10.02
CA ILE A 399 9.21 -16.12 9.77
C ILE A 399 8.91 -14.90 8.89
N CYS A 400 7.99 -15.07 7.95
CA CYS A 400 7.59 -14.03 7.00
C CYS A 400 6.64 -12.98 7.62
N VAL A 401 6.25 -13.10 8.90
CA VAL A 401 5.43 -12.08 9.56
C VAL A 401 6.31 -10.90 10.03
N PRO A 402 6.02 -9.66 9.60
CA PRO A 402 6.75 -8.46 10.02
C PRO A 402 6.78 -8.27 11.55
N PHE A 403 7.84 -7.63 12.06
CA PHE A 403 8.01 -7.39 13.49
C PHE A 403 7.20 -6.21 14.02
N ASP A 404 6.80 -5.29 13.15
CA ASP A 404 6.02 -4.09 13.43
C ASP A 404 4.51 -4.28 13.23
N ILE A 405 4.06 -5.52 12.95
CA ILE A 405 2.66 -5.83 12.70
C ILE A 405 1.79 -5.45 13.91
N ARG A 406 0.68 -4.73 13.65
CA ARG A 406 -0.31 -4.35 14.66
C ARG A 406 -1.66 -4.95 14.30
N VAL A 407 -2.21 -5.73 15.21
CA VAL A 407 -3.52 -6.36 15.09
C VAL A 407 -4.15 -6.52 16.47
N THR A 408 -5.44 -6.24 16.58
CA THR A 408 -6.20 -6.56 17.79
C THR A 408 -6.40 -8.06 17.85
N VAL A 409 -5.88 -8.71 18.89
CA VAL A 409 -5.97 -10.17 19.06
C VAL A 409 -7.28 -10.53 19.75
N ASP A 410 -8.09 -11.35 19.10
CA ASP A 410 -9.20 -12.05 19.76
C ASP A 410 -8.69 -13.40 20.28
N TRP A 411 -8.57 -13.51 21.60
CA TRP A 411 -7.96 -14.65 22.29
C TRP A 411 -8.73 -15.96 22.11
N GLU A 412 -10.05 -15.92 21.93
CA GLU A 412 -10.83 -17.13 21.66
C GLU A 412 -10.56 -17.65 20.25
N ILE A 413 -10.50 -16.75 19.27
CA ILE A 413 -10.13 -17.09 17.90
C ILE A 413 -8.69 -17.59 17.84
N TYR A 414 -7.77 -16.92 18.55
CA TYR A 414 -6.37 -17.31 18.68
C TYR A 414 -6.27 -18.76 19.16
N ARG A 415 -6.87 -19.06 20.31
CA ARG A 415 -6.89 -20.41 20.92
C ARG A 415 -7.41 -21.46 19.95
N ARG A 416 -8.56 -21.16 19.32
CA ARG A 416 -9.23 -22.08 18.41
C ARG A 416 -8.43 -22.35 17.15
N GLN A 417 -7.74 -21.36 16.58
CA GLN A 417 -6.90 -21.58 15.40
C GLN A 417 -5.59 -22.27 15.78
N TYR A 418 -5.00 -21.93 16.92
CA TYR A 418 -3.77 -22.57 17.40
C TYR A 418 -3.96 -24.09 17.59
N ARG A 419 -5.07 -24.51 18.22
CA ARG A 419 -5.40 -25.94 18.40
C ARG A 419 -5.63 -26.70 17.09
N LYS A 420 -5.82 -26.02 15.96
CA LYS A 420 -5.95 -26.64 14.63
C LYS A 420 -4.61 -26.84 13.92
N LEU A 421 -3.51 -26.31 14.48
CA LEU A 421 -2.18 -26.56 13.97
C LEU A 421 -1.80 -28.03 14.21
N ASP A 422 -0.89 -28.54 13.37
CA ASP A 422 -0.29 -29.85 13.58
C ASP A 422 0.50 -29.88 14.90
N GLU A 423 0.62 -31.04 15.54
CA GLU A 423 1.32 -31.16 16.82
C GLU A 423 2.77 -30.66 16.75
N CYS A 424 3.45 -30.86 15.63
CA CYS A 424 4.81 -30.36 15.41
C CYS A 424 4.85 -28.82 15.44
N ASP A 425 3.90 -28.16 14.79
CA ASP A 425 3.80 -26.70 14.77
C ASP A 425 3.45 -26.17 16.18
N GLN A 426 2.54 -26.84 16.90
CA GLN A 426 2.21 -26.46 18.26
C GLN A 426 3.42 -26.56 19.19
N ARG A 427 4.21 -27.63 19.10
CA ARG A 427 5.41 -27.79 19.94
C ARG A 427 6.46 -26.70 19.69
N MET A 428 6.60 -26.25 18.43
CA MET A 428 7.59 -25.24 18.05
C MET A 428 7.31 -23.86 18.66
N PHE A 429 6.05 -23.54 18.95
CA PHE A 429 5.64 -22.26 19.53
C PHE A 429 5.32 -22.32 21.03
N GLY A 430 5.60 -23.45 21.68
CA GLY A 430 5.48 -23.65 23.13
C GLY A 430 4.42 -24.66 23.53
N ASP A 431 4.51 -25.13 24.78
CA ASP A 431 3.51 -26.04 25.36
C ASP A 431 2.11 -25.39 25.26
N PRO A 432 1.10 -26.08 24.70
CA PRO A 432 -0.28 -25.61 24.70
C PRO A 432 -0.76 -25.05 26.05
N ASN A 433 -0.29 -25.60 27.17
CA ASN A 433 -0.63 -25.14 28.52
C ASN A 433 -0.07 -23.75 28.86
N ILE A 434 1.10 -23.38 28.29
CA ILE A 434 1.68 -22.04 28.46
C ILE A 434 0.82 -21.01 27.73
N ILE A 435 0.38 -21.33 26.51
CA ILE A 435 -0.50 -20.46 25.73
C ILE A 435 -1.84 -20.25 26.44
N GLU A 436 -2.42 -21.30 27.02
CA GLU A 436 -3.63 -21.18 27.85
C GLU A 436 -3.39 -20.27 29.06
N THR A 437 -2.26 -20.41 29.74
CA THR A 437 -1.89 -19.55 30.87
C THR A 437 -1.76 -18.09 30.45
N THR A 438 -1.14 -17.82 29.30
CA THR A 438 -0.98 -16.47 28.76
C THR A 438 -2.32 -15.85 28.35
N ILE A 439 -3.19 -16.63 27.70
CA ILE A 439 -4.56 -16.20 27.37
C ILE A 439 -5.33 -15.81 28.64
N HIS A 440 -5.26 -16.65 29.68
CA HIS A 440 -5.93 -16.35 30.95
C HIS A 440 -5.40 -15.08 31.61
N LYS A 441 -4.08 -14.83 31.56
CA LYS A 441 -3.48 -13.59 32.05
C LYS A 441 -4.01 -12.37 31.30
N HIS A 442 -3.99 -12.39 29.96
CA HIS A 442 -4.51 -11.26 29.17
C HIS A 442 -6.00 -11.00 29.39
N GLN A 443 -6.80 -12.05 29.57
CA GLN A 443 -8.23 -11.92 29.88
C GLN A 443 -8.49 -11.35 31.28
N ALA A 444 -7.66 -11.72 32.27
CA ALA A 444 -7.76 -11.20 33.63
C ALA A 444 -7.28 -9.75 33.73
N ASP A 445 -6.12 -9.45 33.15
CA ASP A 445 -5.42 -8.18 33.29
C ASP A 445 -5.86 -7.12 32.27
N LYS A 446 -6.65 -7.51 31.25
CA LYS A 446 -7.00 -6.67 30.08
C LYS A 446 -5.77 -6.06 29.40
N SER A 447 -4.64 -6.75 29.46
CA SER A 447 -3.37 -6.30 28.89
C SER A 447 -3.33 -6.51 27.37
N GLU A 448 -2.64 -5.61 26.67
CA GLU A 448 -2.43 -5.71 25.22
C GLU A 448 -1.53 -6.90 24.86
N ALA A 449 -1.78 -7.47 23.67
CA ALA A 449 -0.96 -8.56 23.15
C ALA A 449 0.47 -8.09 22.85
N SER A 450 1.44 -8.95 23.18
CA SER A 450 2.84 -8.76 22.82
C SER A 450 3.07 -8.88 21.30
N THR A 451 4.22 -8.39 20.84
CA THR A 451 4.63 -8.51 19.44
C THR A 451 4.64 -9.96 18.96
N THR A 452 5.12 -10.89 19.77
CA THR A 452 5.16 -12.33 19.44
C THR A 452 3.75 -12.89 19.21
N GLU A 453 2.78 -12.52 20.05
CA GLU A 453 1.40 -12.98 19.95
C GLU A 453 0.68 -12.37 18.75
N MET A 454 0.89 -11.07 18.49
CA MET A 454 0.37 -10.43 17.26
C MET A 454 0.93 -11.11 16.00
N ARG A 455 2.22 -11.46 16.00
CA ARG A 455 2.86 -12.17 14.88
C ARG A 455 2.28 -13.57 14.70
N LEU A 456 2.13 -14.33 15.77
CA LEU A 456 1.57 -15.68 15.72
C LEU A 456 0.09 -15.67 15.30
N TYR A 457 -0.70 -14.73 15.80
CA TYR A 457 -2.09 -14.52 15.38
C TYR A 457 -2.19 -14.20 13.87
N THR A 458 -1.29 -13.35 13.38
CA THR A 458 -1.21 -13.00 11.95
C THR A 458 -0.80 -14.21 11.11
N ALA A 459 0.17 -15.02 11.56
CA ALA A 459 0.55 -16.26 10.89
C ALA A 459 -0.64 -17.24 10.81
N LEU A 460 -1.40 -17.40 11.89
CA LEU A 460 -2.61 -18.26 11.92
C LEU A 460 -3.66 -17.79 10.91
N LEU A 461 -3.85 -16.48 10.80
CA LEU A 461 -4.75 -15.87 9.84
C LEU A 461 -4.33 -16.18 8.40
N VAL A 462 -3.08 -15.89 8.05
CA VAL A 462 -2.57 -16.09 6.70
C VAL A 462 -2.48 -17.57 6.35
N TYR A 463 -2.13 -18.42 7.30
CA TYR A 463 -2.11 -19.87 7.10
C TYR A 463 -3.50 -20.44 6.79
N ARG A 464 -4.53 -19.97 7.51
CA ARG A 464 -5.92 -20.31 7.19
C ARG A 464 -6.28 -19.84 5.78
N LEU A 465 -5.91 -18.61 5.43
CA LEU A 465 -6.19 -18.06 4.10
C LEU A 465 -5.53 -18.89 2.99
N CYS A 466 -4.28 -19.32 3.18
CA CYS A 466 -3.61 -20.19 2.21
C CYS A 466 -4.22 -21.59 2.13
N LYS A 467 -4.76 -22.15 3.22
CA LYS A 467 -5.43 -23.46 3.21
C LYS A 467 -6.79 -23.46 2.51
N HIS A 468 -7.51 -22.35 2.60
CA HIS A 468 -8.89 -22.22 2.08
C HIS A 468 -8.98 -21.34 0.83
N GLY A 469 -7.84 -20.81 0.35
CA GLY A 469 -7.73 -19.90 -0.79
C GLY A 469 -8.20 -18.46 -0.50
N MET A 470 -7.77 -17.50 -1.32
CA MET A 470 -8.19 -16.08 -1.19
C MET A 470 -9.68 -15.84 -1.44
N ASN A 471 -10.42 -16.78 -2.02
CA ASN A 471 -11.89 -16.67 -2.11
C ASN A 471 -12.53 -16.68 -0.71
N SER A 472 -11.84 -17.21 0.30
CA SER A 472 -12.24 -17.13 1.70
C SER A 472 -11.76 -15.87 2.42
N LEU A 473 -11.22 -14.86 1.73
CA LEU A 473 -10.66 -13.67 2.39
C LEU A 473 -11.71 -12.92 3.21
N TYR A 474 -12.92 -12.76 2.68
CA TYR A 474 -14.06 -12.20 3.43
C TYR A 474 -14.46 -13.08 4.63
N ASP A 475 -14.46 -14.41 4.47
CA ASP A 475 -14.73 -15.34 5.56
C ASP A 475 -13.65 -15.28 6.64
N CYS A 476 -12.39 -15.15 6.25
CA CYS A 476 -11.26 -14.97 7.16
C CYS A 476 -11.36 -13.63 7.88
N ALA A 477 -11.68 -12.55 7.18
CA ALA A 477 -11.91 -11.22 7.76
C ALA A 477 -13.00 -11.27 8.84
N ARG A 478 -14.15 -11.90 8.54
CA ARG A 478 -15.22 -12.12 9.52
C ARG A 478 -14.78 -13.01 10.68
N THR A 479 -14.06 -14.10 10.39
CA THR A 479 -13.61 -15.07 11.40
C THR A 479 -12.62 -14.45 12.38
N PHE A 480 -11.74 -13.57 11.91
CA PHE A 480 -10.71 -12.91 12.72
C PHE A 480 -11.11 -11.50 13.18
N LYS A 481 -12.31 -11.03 12.81
CA LYS A 481 -12.84 -9.69 13.13
C LYS A 481 -11.90 -8.56 12.72
N VAL A 482 -11.26 -8.69 11.56
CA VAL A 482 -10.36 -7.68 10.98
C VAL A 482 -10.90 -7.18 9.65
N ALA A 483 -10.41 -6.01 9.20
CA ALA A 483 -10.82 -5.44 7.93
C ALA A 483 -10.27 -6.26 6.75
N VAL A 484 -11.10 -6.44 5.71
CA VAL A 484 -10.77 -7.20 4.49
C VAL A 484 -9.54 -6.62 3.77
N GLY A 485 -9.47 -5.30 3.61
CA GLY A 485 -8.32 -4.62 3.00
C GLY A 485 -7.03 -4.76 3.81
N TRP A 486 -7.13 -4.85 5.14
CA TRP A 486 -5.96 -5.08 6.00
C TRP A 486 -5.39 -6.50 5.80
N ILE A 487 -6.24 -7.53 5.67
CA ILE A 487 -5.77 -8.88 5.35
C ILE A 487 -5.06 -8.89 3.99
N GLN A 488 -5.65 -8.25 2.97
CA GLN A 488 -5.03 -8.16 1.64
C GLN A 488 -3.63 -7.53 1.71
N GLN A 489 -3.51 -6.38 2.37
CA GLN A 489 -2.23 -5.69 2.53
C GLN A 489 -1.21 -6.51 3.32
N THR A 490 -1.62 -7.14 4.42
CA THR A 490 -0.75 -8.01 5.23
C THR A 490 -0.29 -9.22 4.43
N TYR A 491 -1.17 -9.82 3.63
CA TYR A 491 -0.84 -10.96 2.77
C TYR A 491 0.21 -10.60 1.71
N GLU A 492 0.00 -9.48 1.02
CA GLU A 492 0.94 -8.94 0.03
C GLU A 492 2.28 -8.59 0.69
N SER A 493 2.27 -7.94 1.85
CA SER A 493 3.47 -7.62 2.64
C SER A 493 4.26 -8.88 3.02
N MET A 494 3.59 -9.92 3.52
CA MET A 494 4.22 -11.20 3.85
C MET A 494 4.79 -11.91 2.61
N CYS A 495 4.13 -11.81 1.45
CA CYS A 495 4.64 -12.36 0.19
C CYS A 495 5.92 -11.65 -0.26
N HIS A 496 5.96 -10.31 -0.20
CA HIS A 496 7.18 -9.53 -0.49
C HIS A 496 8.29 -9.85 0.51
N ARG A 497 7.97 -9.98 1.80
CA ARG A 497 8.93 -10.35 2.83
C ARG A 497 9.49 -11.76 2.61
N ALA A 498 8.67 -12.73 2.21
CA ALA A 498 9.12 -14.08 1.86
C ALA A 498 10.13 -14.06 0.69
N GLN A 499 9.90 -13.23 -0.33
CA GLN A 499 10.85 -13.03 -1.44
C GLN A 499 12.16 -12.39 -0.97
N ALA A 500 12.07 -11.35 -0.13
CA ALA A 500 13.24 -10.69 0.45
C ALA A 500 14.08 -11.68 1.28
N LEU A 501 13.43 -12.46 2.15
CA LEU A 501 14.08 -13.50 2.94
C LEU A 501 14.70 -14.60 2.05
N GLY A 502 14.08 -14.94 0.92
CA GLY A 502 14.62 -15.87 -0.07
C GLY A 502 15.97 -15.39 -0.58
N ARG A 503 16.02 -14.16 -1.10
CA ARG A 503 17.27 -13.49 -1.54
C ARG A 503 18.30 -13.36 -0.41
N PHE A 504 17.85 -13.07 0.81
CA PHE A 504 18.73 -13.00 1.98
C PHE A 504 19.41 -14.35 2.26
N SER A 505 18.63 -15.44 2.22
CA SER A 505 19.10 -16.80 2.51
C SER A 505 20.10 -17.35 1.49
N GLU A 506 20.17 -16.78 0.29
CA GLU A 506 21.18 -17.13 -0.71
C GLU A 506 22.60 -16.72 -0.29
N HIS A 507 22.73 -15.69 0.53
CA HIS A 507 24.03 -15.15 0.97
C HIS A 507 24.39 -15.53 2.41
N VAL A 508 23.41 -15.88 3.23
CA VAL A 508 23.62 -16.19 4.64
C VAL A 508 23.51 -17.68 4.88
N SER A 509 24.66 -18.35 4.99
CA SER A 509 24.78 -19.81 5.06
C SER A 509 23.98 -20.45 6.18
N VAL A 510 23.79 -19.79 7.33
CA VAL A 510 22.98 -20.34 8.43
C VAL A 510 21.52 -20.56 8.03
N MET A 511 21.01 -19.79 7.05
CA MET A 511 19.64 -19.86 6.56
C MET A 511 19.50 -20.70 5.29
N TRP A 512 20.50 -21.53 4.95
CA TRP A 512 20.47 -22.38 3.75
C TRP A 512 19.19 -23.20 3.55
N PRO A 513 18.48 -23.71 4.60
CA PRO A 513 17.24 -24.47 4.38
C PRO A 513 16.15 -23.62 3.71
N LEU A 514 16.14 -22.30 3.96
CA LEU A 514 15.12 -21.40 3.44
C LEU A 514 15.30 -21.06 1.96
N LYS A 515 16.51 -21.26 1.41
CA LYS A 515 16.84 -20.95 0.01
C LYS A 515 15.91 -21.65 -0.98
N GLY A 516 15.57 -22.91 -0.73
CA GLY A 516 14.59 -23.66 -1.54
C GLY A 516 13.15 -23.45 -1.09
N LEU A 517 12.92 -23.34 0.23
CA LEU A 517 11.57 -23.33 0.79
C LEU A 517 10.81 -22.02 0.59
N LEU A 518 11.50 -20.88 0.58
CA LEU A 518 10.85 -19.57 0.45
C LEU A 518 10.33 -19.30 -0.96
N PRO A 519 11.06 -19.60 -2.05
CA PRO A 519 10.48 -19.56 -3.40
C PRO A 519 9.22 -20.41 -3.53
N ASP A 520 9.23 -21.64 -3.01
CA ASP A 520 8.05 -22.52 -3.00
C ASP A 520 6.90 -21.92 -2.18
N LEU A 521 7.19 -21.29 -1.04
CA LEU A 521 6.19 -20.60 -0.25
C LEU A 521 5.61 -19.38 -0.99
N VAL A 522 6.44 -18.60 -1.68
CA VAL A 522 6.00 -17.44 -2.47
C VAL A 522 5.06 -17.90 -3.58
N ASN A 523 5.42 -18.97 -4.30
CA ASN A 523 4.57 -19.57 -5.32
C ASN A 523 3.26 -20.06 -4.73
N TYR A 524 3.32 -20.76 -3.58
CA TYR A 524 2.15 -21.20 -2.83
C TYR A 524 1.26 -20.04 -2.35
N MET A 525 1.83 -18.90 -1.96
CA MET A 525 1.08 -17.72 -1.55
C MET A 525 0.49 -16.98 -2.75
N ARG A 526 1.23 -16.80 -3.85
CA ARG A 526 0.68 -16.19 -5.07
C ARG A 526 -0.46 -17.04 -5.64
N SER A 527 -0.31 -18.36 -5.58
CA SER A 527 -1.37 -19.31 -5.91
C SER A 527 -2.46 -19.43 -4.85
N ALA A 528 -2.28 -18.79 -3.69
CA ALA A 528 -2.95 -19.02 -2.41
C ALA A 528 -3.41 -20.47 -2.21
N GLY A 529 -2.48 -21.39 -2.42
CA GLY A 529 -2.62 -22.82 -2.19
C GLY A 529 -3.07 -23.66 -3.37
N ASP A 530 -3.38 -23.06 -4.53
CA ASP A 530 -3.85 -23.79 -5.71
C ASP A 530 -3.12 -23.35 -6.98
N GLU A 531 -2.14 -24.16 -7.39
CA GLU A 531 -1.27 -23.91 -8.55
C GLU A 531 -2.06 -23.86 -9.87
N GLN A 532 -3.14 -24.63 -10.00
CA GLN A 532 -3.98 -24.59 -11.20
C GLN A 532 -4.73 -23.25 -11.30
N ILE A 533 -5.27 -22.76 -10.17
CA ILE A 533 -5.89 -21.44 -10.11
C ILE A 533 -4.87 -20.34 -10.46
N ALA A 534 -3.64 -20.45 -9.98
CA ALA A 534 -2.58 -19.49 -10.28
C ALA A 534 -2.26 -19.41 -11.78
N GLN A 535 -2.14 -20.58 -12.42
CA GLN A 535 -1.91 -20.64 -13.86
C GLN A 535 -3.04 -19.97 -14.63
N LEU A 536 -4.30 -20.22 -14.27
CA LEU A 536 -5.44 -19.56 -14.93
C LEU A 536 -5.47 -18.05 -14.66
N MET A 537 -5.10 -17.59 -13.47
CA MET A 537 -5.02 -16.17 -13.13
C MET A 537 -3.90 -15.41 -13.84
N SER A 538 -2.92 -16.10 -14.45
CA SER A 538 -1.92 -15.45 -15.32
C SER A 538 -2.53 -14.87 -16.60
N VAL A 539 -3.76 -15.29 -16.95
CA VAL A 539 -4.51 -14.77 -18.09
C VAL A 539 -5.26 -13.51 -17.68
N ASP A 540 -5.00 -12.41 -18.40
CA ASP A 540 -5.66 -11.13 -18.15
C ASP A 540 -7.18 -11.24 -18.26
N GLY A 541 -7.87 -10.71 -17.26
CA GLY A 541 -9.33 -10.72 -17.17
C GLY A 541 -9.91 -11.96 -16.49
N ILE A 542 -9.10 -12.99 -16.21
CA ILE A 542 -9.55 -14.10 -15.35
C ILE A 542 -9.39 -13.69 -13.89
N THR A 543 -10.53 -13.41 -13.25
CA THR A 543 -10.54 -13.22 -11.79
C THR A 543 -10.37 -14.57 -11.09
N ARG A 544 -9.96 -14.56 -9.83
CA ARG A 544 -9.79 -15.78 -9.04
C ARG A 544 -11.08 -16.61 -8.91
N SER A 545 -12.24 -15.96 -8.80
CA SER A 545 -13.54 -16.64 -8.78
C SER A 545 -13.82 -17.33 -10.12
N MET A 546 -13.48 -16.67 -11.24
CA MET A 546 -13.55 -17.29 -12.56
C MET A 546 -12.60 -18.48 -12.66
N ALA A 547 -11.33 -18.33 -12.26
CA ALA A 547 -10.36 -19.42 -12.25
C ALA A 547 -10.85 -20.61 -11.42
N HIS A 548 -11.39 -20.39 -10.22
CA HIS A 548 -11.94 -21.45 -9.38
C HIS A 548 -13.16 -22.15 -10.03
N ASN A 549 -14.05 -21.40 -10.70
CA ASN A 549 -15.17 -21.98 -11.44
C ASN A 549 -14.67 -22.76 -12.67
N LEU A 550 -13.66 -22.26 -13.37
CA LEU A 550 -13.04 -22.92 -14.53
C LEU A 550 -12.32 -24.20 -14.14
N VAL A 551 -11.62 -24.23 -13.00
CA VAL A 551 -10.98 -25.46 -12.46
C VAL A 551 -12.03 -26.55 -12.14
N LYS A 552 -13.23 -26.17 -11.68
CA LYS A 552 -14.33 -27.13 -11.49
C LYS A 552 -14.86 -27.70 -12.80
N THR A 553 -14.67 -27.00 -13.92
CA THR A 553 -15.05 -27.51 -15.24
C THR A 553 -13.92 -28.35 -15.82
N THR A 554 -14.23 -29.57 -16.27
CA THR A 554 -13.23 -30.44 -16.93
C THR A 554 -12.76 -29.89 -18.27
N LYS A 555 -13.52 -28.98 -18.89
CA LYS A 555 -13.29 -28.45 -20.25
C LYS A 555 -12.39 -27.20 -20.29
N PHE A 556 -12.26 -26.43 -19.21
CA PHE A 556 -11.55 -25.14 -19.21
C PHE A 556 -10.54 -24.97 -18.08
N ASN A 557 -10.03 -26.08 -17.54
CA ASN A 557 -9.10 -26.09 -16.40
C ASN A 557 -7.63 -25.77 -16.76
N THR A 558 -7.31 -25.47 -18.03
CA THR A 558 -5.95 -25.10 -18.48
C THR A 558 -5.98 -23.89 -19.41
N ILE A 559 -4.89 -23.12 -19.44
CA ILE A 559 -4.73 -21.98 -20.37
C ILE A 559 -4.87 -22.47 -21.82
N GLY A 560 -4.31 -23.65 -22.12
CA GLY A 560 -4.45 -24.34 -23.40
C GLY A 560 -5.90 -24.49 -23.84
N ALA A 561 -6.77 -24.95 -22.94
CA ALA A 561 -8.19 -25.11 -23.22
C ALA A 561 -8.92 -23.77 -23.44
N ILE A 562 -8.62 -22.76 -22.62
CA ILE A 562 -9.21 -21.42 -22.74
C ILE A 562 -8.81 -20.77 -24.07
N SER A 563 -7.57 -20.93 -24.52
CA SER A 563 -7.09 -20.34 -25.78
C SER A 563 -7.79 -20.88 -27.03
N LYS A 564 -8.31 -22.11 -26.98
CA LYS A 564 -8.96 -22.82 -28.09
C LYS A 564 -10.49 -22.71 -28.09
N THR A 565 -11.04 -21.99 -27.10
CA THR A 565 -12.47 -21.93 -26.82
C THR A 565 -13.18 -20.83 -27.62
N THR A 566 -14.49 -20.97 -27.81
CA THR A 566 -15.35 -19.92 -28.37
C THR A 566 -15.98 -19.03 -27.28
N ILE A 567 -16.30 -17.78 -27.62
CA ILE A 567 -16.93 -16.83 -26.68
C ILE A 567 -18.19 -17.41 -26.01
N PRO A 568 -19.15 -18.05 -26.72
CA PRO A 568 -20.35 -18.59 -26.09
C PRO A 568 -20.04 -19.68 -25.06
N GLU A 569 -19.11 -20.58 -25.37
CA GLU A 569 -18.71 -21.68 -24.48
C GLU A 569 -18.03 -21.18 -23.20
N LEU A 570 -17.13 -20.19 -23.31
CA LEU A 570 -16.50 -19.60 -22.13
C LEU A 570 -17.50 -18.88 -21.23
N ARG A 571 -18.48 -18.20 -21.84
CA ARG A 571 -19.55 -17.52 -21.09
C ARG A 571 -20.44 -18.53 -20.36
N GLU A 572 -20.78 -19.65 -20.99
CA GLU A 572 -21.56 -20.73 -20.38
C GLU A 572 -20.82 -21.33 -19.17
N ALA A 573 -19.52 -21.63 -19.31
CA ALA A 573 -18.68 -22.13 -18.23
C ALA A 573 -18.59 -21.20 -17.01
N LEU A 574 -18.79 -19.90 -17.23
CA LEU A 574 -18.77 -18.86 -16.20
C LEU A 574 -20.18 -18.36 -15.85
N ASN A 575 -21.16 -19.27 -15.86
CA ASN A 575 -22.55 -19.04 -15.46
C ASN A 575 -23.29 -17.96 -16.28
N GLY A 576 -22.90 -17.74 -17.54
CA GLY A 576 -23.55 -16.82 -18.49
C GLY A 576 -23.37 -15.32 -18.22
N LYS A 577 -22.78 -14.94 -17.06
CA LYS A 577 -22.69 -13.56 -16.58
C LYS A 577 -21.52 -12.76 -17.17
N LEU A 578 -20.60 -13.42 -17.87
CA LEU A 578 -19.42 -12.77 -18.45
C LEU A 578 -19.81 -11.89 -19.64
N ARG A 579 -19.35 -10.62 -19.66
CA ARG A 579 -19.54 -9.70 -20.79
C ARG A 579 -18.77 -10.21 -22.02
N LYS A 580 -19.32 -10.01 -23.23
CA LYS A 580 -18.71 -10.47 -24.49
C LYS A 580 -17.27 -9.96 -24.68
N ASN A 581 -17.05 -8.67 -24.47
CA ASN A 581 -15.72 -8.04 -24.63
C ASN A 581 -14.69 -8.58 -23.63
N LEU A 582 -15.12 -8.93 -22.41
CA LEU A 582 -14.22 -9.52 -21.41
C LEU A 582 -13.86 -10.95 -21.78
N ALA A 583 -14.83 -11.73 -22.31
CA ALA A 583 -14.56 -13.07 -22.84
C ALA A 583 -13.56 -13.04 -24.01
N GLU A 584 -13.69 -12.07 -24.92
CA GLU A 584 -12.74 -11.84 -26.01
C GLU A 584 -11.34 -11.53 -25.49
N LYS A 585 -11.24 -10.62 -24.50
CA LYS A 585 -9.97 -10.26 -23.87
C LYS A 585 -9.30 -11.46 -23.18
N ILE A 586 -10.07 -12.27 -22.47
CA ILE A 586 -9.57 -13.49 -21.78
C ILE A 586 -9.02 -14.49 -22.80
N ILE A 587 -9.76 -14.79 -23.87
CA ILE A 587 -9.32 -15.74 -24.90
C ILE A 587 -8.06 -15.22 -25.60
N PHE A 588 -8.01 -13.92 -25.89
CA PHE A 588 -6.84 -13.29 -26.50
C PHE A 588 -5.61 -13.36 -25.58
N SER A 589 -5.75 -12.99 -24.31
CA SER A 589 -4.66 -13.06 -23.33
C SER A 589 -4.17 -14.50 -23.13
N ALA A 590 -5.07 -15.49 -23.07
CA ALA A 590 -4.68 -16.90 -22.97
C ALA A 590 -3.82 -17.36 -24.16
N LYS A 591 -4.09 -16.84 -25.37
CA LYS A 591 -3.25 -17.11 -26.56
C LYS A 591 -1.88 -16.45 -26.46
N CYS A 592 -1.79 -15.25 -25.89
CA CYS A 592 -0.53 -14.56 -25.65
C CYS A 592 0.33 -15.32 -24.63
N VAL A 593 -0.21 -15.62 -23.45
CA VAL A 593 0.51 -16.34 -22.38
C VAL A 593 1.06 -17.68 -22.87
N LEU A 594 0.29 -18.44 -23.66
CA LEU A 594 0.78 -19.69 -24.25
C LEU A 594 1.88 -19.48 -25.27
N ARG A 595 1.81 -18.42 -26.05
CA ARG A 595 2.85 -18.09 -27.04
C ARG A 595 4.16 -17.76 -26.35
N ASP A 596 4.09 -16.90 -25.33
CA ASP A 596 5.26 -16.48 -24.56
C ASP A 596 5.90 -17.68 -23.86
N ALA A 597 5.10 -18.56 -23.23
CA ALA A 597 5.60 -19.78 -22.61
C ALA A 597 6.23 -20.76 -23.62
N ILE A 598 5.70 -20.83 -24.85
CA ILE A 598 6.29 -21.63 -25.92
C ILE A 598 7.62 -21.03 -26.37
N ASP A 599 7.71 -19.71 -26.49
CA ASP A 599 8.91 -19.02 -26.95
C ASP A 599 10.02 -19.09 -25.89
N GLU A 600 9.70 -18.92 -24.60
CA GLU A 600 10.62 -19.15 -23.47
C GLU A 600 11.15 -20.59 -23.47
N LYS A 601 10.28 -21.60 -23.66
CA LYS A 601 10.72 -22.99 -23.75
C LYS A 601 11.60 -23.27 -24.97
N LYS A 602 11.36 -22.60 -26.10
CA LYS A 602 12.26 -22.70 -27.27
C LYS A 602 13.62 -22.08 -26.99
N GLU A 603 13.67 -20.94 -26.30
CA GLU A 603 14.92 -20.30 -25.88
C GLU A 603 15.70 -21.17 -24.90
N GLU A 604 15.04 -21.78 -23.91
CA GLU A 604 15.65 -22.75 -22.99
C GLU A 604 16.22 -23.97 -23.75
N ILE A 605 15.46 -24.53 -24.70
CA ILE A 605 15.90 -25.66 -25.53
C ILE A 605 17.09 -25.25 -26.41
N ALA A 606 17.08 -24.05 -26.99
CA ALA A 606 18.19 -23.53 -27.78
C ALA A 606 19.45 -23.33 -26.91
N ALA A 607 19.29 -22.83 -25.68
CA ALA A 607 20.38 -22.68 -24.72
C ALA A 607 20.95 -24.03 -24.27
N MET A 608 20.10 -25.05 -24.05
CA MET A 608 20.55 -26.42 -23.76
C MET A 608 21.19 -27.10 -24.98
N GLY A 609 20.71 -26.82 -26.20
CA GLY A 609 21.31 -27.30 -27.45
C GLY A 609 22.71 -26.76 -27.68
N GLY A 610 22.96 -25.49 -27.37
CA GLY A 610 24.31 -24.90 -27.42
C GLY A 610 25.28 -25.52 -26.41
N LEU A 611 24.80 -25.94 -25.23
CA LEU A 611 25.60 -26.65 -24.21
C LEU A 611 25.95 -28.10 -24.61
N LEU A 612 25.18 -28.71 -25.52
CA LEU A 612 25.46 -30.05 -26.04
C LEU A 612 26.46 -30.02 -27.21
N ASP A 613 26.45 -28.97 -28.04
CA ASP A 613 27.45 -28.79 -29.10
C ASP A 613 28.84 -28.46 -28.53
N ASP A 614 28.94 -27.63 -27.47
CA ASP A 614 30.22 -27.30 -26.84
C ASP A 614 30.89 -28.51 -26.15
N ASN A 615 30.13 -29.52 -25.73
CA ASN A 615 30.65 -30.75 -25.11
C ASN A 615 30.95 -31.88 -26.12
N LEU A 616 30.61 -31.70 -27.41
CA LEU A 616 30.98 -32.63 -28.49
C LEU A 616 32.23 -32.18 -29.27
N THR A 617 32.78 -31.00 -28.95
CA THR A 617 34.03 -30.46 -29.49
C THR A 617 35.19 -30.38 -28.50
N GLN A 618 35.14 -31.11 -27.38
CA GLN A 618 36.31 -31.35 -26.50
C GLN A 618 36.82 -32.78 -26.57
#